data_AF-A0A172UMX4-F1
#
_entry.id   AF-A0A172UMX4-F1
#
_cell.length_a   1.000
_cell.length_b   1.000
_cell.length_c   1.000
_cell.angle_alpha   90.00
_cell.angle_beta   90.00
_cell.angle_gamma   90.00
#
_symmetry.space_group_name_H-M   'P 1'
#
loop_
_entity.id
_entity.type
_entity.pdbx_description
1 polymer ?
#
loop_
_entity_poly.entity_id
_entity_poly.type
_entity_poly.pdbx_seq_one_letter_code
_entity_poly.pdbx_strand_id
1 'polypeptide(L)'
;MPEEDAKFGDVYWVTKEATQNPARVGKPARPMACMAERREDTTWAGLPRITSDEKPEDLPSKAMPEIHTTRLNTAGWWTARYIHPVYKAVTGHAGKCEYLGQLPKDEVTVAREVYRGRLYDS
;
A
#
# COMPACT_ATOMS: atom_id res chain seq x y z
N MET A 1 21.88 3.07 2.08
CA MET A 1 20.64 3.10 1.27
C MET A 1 19.60 3.85 2.09
N PRO A 2 18.75 4.70 1.49
CA PRO A 2 17.73 5.38 2.28
C PRO A 2 16.82 4.32 2.90
N GLU A 3 16.98 4.22 4.22
CA GLU A 3 16.24 3.52 5.26
C GLU A 3 15.23 2.45 4.80
N GLU A 4 15.51 1.19 5.17
CA GLU A 4 14.61 0.01 5.06
C GLU A 4 13.29 0.15 5.87
N ASP A 5 12.99 1.36 6.33
CA ASP A 5 11.90 1.71 7.21
C ASP A 5 10.81 2.43 6.42
N ALA A 6 9.84 1.68 5.91
CA ALA A 6 8.60 2.27 5.42
C ALA A 6 7.92 3.06 6.53
N LYS A 7 7.55 4.32 6.29
CA LYS A 7 6.81 5.13 7.26
C LYS A 7 5.31 5.05 7.04
N PHE A 8 4.54 5.26 8.10
CA PHE A 8 3.08 5.27 8.04
C PHE A 8 2.61 6.32 7.03
N GLY A 9 1.83 5.88 6.04
CA GLY A 9 1.34 6.73 4.94
C GLY A 9 2.29 6.83 3.75
N ASP A 10 3.48 6.24 3.79
CA ASP A 10 4.34 6.11 2.61
C ASP A 10 3.72 5.13 1.62
N VAL A 11 3.81 5.46 0.34
CA VAL A 11 3.30 4.64 -0.77
C VAL A 11 4.46 4.04 -1.53
N TYR A 12 4.33 2.75 -1.83
CA TYR A 12 5.30 2.01 -2.60
C TYR A 12 4.63 1.32 -3.79
N TRP A 13 5.38 1.17 -4.88
CA TRP A 13 5.05 0.25 -5.96
C TRP A 13 5.59 -1.13 -5.60
N VAL A 14 4.70 -2.01 -5.14
CA VAL A 14 5.06 -3.30 -4.56
C VAL A 14 4.79 -4.42 -5.55
N THR A 15 5.83 -5.18 -5.92
CA THR A 15 5.68 -6.40 -6.71
C THR A 15 5.24 -7.57 -5.84
N LYS A 16 4.67 -8.60 -6.46
CA LYS A 16 4.21 -9.78 -5.72
C LYS A 16 5.34 -10.46 -4.93
N GLU A 17 6.57 -10.44 -5.44
CA GLU A 17 7.77 -11.03 -4.82
C GLU A 17 8.26 -10.24 -3.59
N ALA A 18 7.84 -8.99 -3.43
CA ALA A 18 8.13 -8.18 -2.25
C ALA A 18 7.21 -8.49 -1.05
N THR A 19 6.27 -9.44 -1.20
CA THR A 19 5.29 -9.78 -0.15
C THR A 19 5.43 -11.23 0.32
N GLN A 20 5.01 -11.52 1.56
CA GLN A 20 4.97 -12.89 2.08
C GLN A 20 3.95 -13.79 1.36
N ASN A 21 2.93 -13.20 0.72
CA ASN A 21 1.85 -13.92 0.06
C ASN A 21 1.67 -13.46 -1.40
N PRO A 22 2.59 -13.80 -2.32
CA PRO A 22 2.57 -13.30 -3.70
C PRO A 22 1.27 -13.56 -4.44
N ALA A 23 0.65 -14.72 -4.22
CA ALA A 23 -0.62 -15.10 -4.84
C ALA A 23 -1.77 -14.12 -4.51
N ARG A 24 -1.76 -13.54 -3.29
CA ARG A 24 -2.82 -12.60 -2.84
C ARG A 24 -2.70 -11.23 -3.50
N VAL A 25 -1.52 -10.87 -4.01
CA VAL A 25 -1.34 -9.60 -4.74
C VAL A 25 -2.12 -9.60 -6.04
N GLY A 26 -2.38 -10.77 -6.64
CA GLY A 26 -3.27 -10.97 -7.79
C GLY A 26 -2.87 -10.25 -9.09
N LYS A 27 -1.81 -9.44 -9.07
CA LYS A 27 -1.21 -8.69 -10.19
C LYS A 27 0.31 -8.73 -10.02
N PRO A 28 1.11 -8.47 -11.09
CA PRO A 28 2.56 -8.40 -10.97
C PRO A 28 3.04 -7.38 -9.93
N ALA A 29 2.38 -6.22 -9.88
CA ALA A 29 2.64 -5.18 -8.89
C ALA A 29 1.43 -4.24 -8.72
N ARG A 30 1.40 -3.50 -7.62
CA ARG A 30 0.38 -2.47 -7.35
C ARG A 30 0.88 -1.41 -6.34
N PRO A 31 0.26 -0.22 -6.27
CA PRO A 31 0.55 0.73 -5.22
C PRO A 31 0.04 0.20 -3.88
N MET A 32 0.84 0.31 -2.83
CA MET A 32 0.44 -0.03 -1.46
C MET A 32 0.92 1.05 -0.50
N ALA A 33 0.06 1.45 0.43
CA ALA A 33 0.42 2.38 1.50
C ALA A 33 0.80 1.61 2.77
N CYS A 34 1.88 2.02 3.43
CA CYS A 34 2.28 1.46 4.71
C CYS A 34 1.32 1.92 5.81
N MET A 35 0.60 0.98 6.43
CA MET A 35 -0.37 1.26 7.50
C MET A 35 0.10 0.81 8.89
N ALA A 36 1.18 0.03 8.97
CA ALA A 36 1.77 -0.33 10.26
C ALA A 36 3.27 -0.64 10.11
N GLU A 37 4.08 0.23 10.70
CA GLU A 37 5.52 0.03 10.89
C GLU A 37 5.73 -0.87 12.11
N ARG A 38 5.73 -2.20 11.94
CA ARG A 38 5.95 -3.10 13.07
C ARG A 38 7.44 -3.21 13.36
N ARG A 39 7.96 -2.48 14.35
CA ARG A 39 9.41 -2.37 14.62
C ARG A 39 10.12 -3.73 14.77
N GLU A 40 9.49 -4.68 15.46
CA GLU A 40 10.05 -6.02 15.73
C GLU A 40 9.79 -7.05 14.62
N ASP A 41 9.02 -6.67 13.59
CA ASP A 41 8.66 -7.56 12.48
C ASP A 41 9.62 -7.35 11.30
N THR A 42 9.75 -8.38 10.46
CA THR A 42 10.48 -8.33 9.18
C THR A 42 9.63 -7.74 8.06
N THR A 43 8.34 -7.50 8.34
CA THR A 43 7.38 -6.95 7.40
C THR A 43 6.65 -5.72 7.95
N TRP A 44 6.11 -4.92 7.03
CA TRP A 44 5.12 -3.89 7.34
C TRP A 44 3.79 -4.22 6.67
N ALA A 45 2.70 -3.63 7.19
CA ALA A 45 1.36 -3.90 6.66
C ALA A 45 1.04 -2.95 5.50
N GLY A 46 1.01 -3.48 4.28
CA GLY A 46 0.66 -2.76 3.07
C GLY A 46 -0.82 -2.84 2.75
N LEU A 47 -1.47 -1.69 2.72
CA LEU A 47 -2.83 -1.54 2.24
C LEU A 47 -2.81 -1.28 0.73
N PRO A 48 -3.35 -2.18 -0.10
CA PRO A 48 -3.31 -2.02 -1.54
C PRO A 48 -4.32 -0.98 -2.05
N ARG A 49 -3.91 -0.31 -3.13
CA ARG A 49 -4.79 0.49 -3.97
C ARG A 49 -5.19 -0.28 -5.21
N ILE A 50 -6.46 -0.22 -5.59
CA ILE A 50 -7.01 -0.81 -6.80
C ILE A 50 -7.66 0.26 -7.68
N THR A 51 -7.82 -0.04 -8.97
CA THR A 51 -8.49 0.83 -9.94
C THR A 51 -9.64 0.12 -10.65
N SER A 52 -10.03 -1.06 -10.17
CA SER A 52 -11.01 -1.96 -10.77
C SER A 52 -11.50 -2.97 -9.73
N ASP A 53 -12.70 -3.52 -9.94
CA ASP A 53 -13.30 -4.53 -9.04
C ASP A 53 -13.53 -4.00 -7.61
N GLU A 54 -14.00 -2.76 -7.48
CA GLU A 54 -14.49 -2.17 -6.22
C GLU A 54 -15.47 -3.10 -5.49
N LYS A 55 -15.37 -3.14 -4.16
CA LYS A 55 -16.35 -3.74 -3.26
C LYS A 55 -16.97 -2.68 -2.34
N PRO A 56 -18.17 -2.95 -1.76
CA PRO A 56 -18.84 -1.99 -0.88
C PRO A 56 -18.00 -1.48 0.30
N GLU A 57 -17.08 -2.29 0.80
CA GLU A 57 -16.16 -1.95 1.89
C GLU A 57 -14.90 -1.17 1.47
N ASP A 58 -14.67 -1.01 0.16
CA ASP A 58 -13.54 -0.25 -0.37
C ASP A 58 -13.86 1.25 -0.35
N LEU A 59 -12.90 2.09 0.09
CA LEU A 59 -13.11 3.54 0.11
C LEU A 59 -12.42 4.23 -1.08
N PRO A 60 -13.06 5.26 -1.68
CA PRO A 60 -12.48 5.99 -2.80
C PRO A 60 -11.11 6.60 -2.47
N SER A 61 -10.20 6.56 -3.45
CA SER A 61 -8.90 7.20 -3.42
C SER A 61 -8.74 8.09 -4.66
N LYS A 62 -8.42 9.36 -4.45
CA LYS A 62 -8.25 10.31 -5.56
C LYS A 62 -7.02 9.98 -6.41
N ALA A 63 -6.98 10.54 -7.62
CA ALA A 63 -5.74 10.58 -8.39
C ALA A 63 -4.73 11.50 -7.68
N MET A 64 -3.47 11.05 -7.57
CA MET A 64 -2.38 11.77 -6.92
C MET A 64 -1.15 11.87 -7.86
N PRO A 65 -1.28 12.52 -9.04
CA PRO A 65 -0.17 12.69 -9.98
C PRO A 65 0.98 13.52 -9.40
N GLU A 66 0.74 14.33 -8.37
CA GLU A 66 1.73 15.09 -7.61
C GLU A 66 2.68 14.20 -6.80
N ILE A 67 2.23 12.99 -6.43
CA ILE A 67 3.06 11.97 -5.77
C ILE A 67 3.80 11.17 -6.85
N HIS A 68 3.05 10.61 -7.81
CA HIS A 68 3.65 9.85 -8.91
C HIS A 68 2.82 9.91 -10.19
N THR A 69 3.37 10.53 -11.22
CA THR A 69 2.70 10.93 -12.48
C THR A 69 2.17 9.77 -13.34
N THR A 70 2.63 8.54 -13.12
CA THR A 70 2.22 7.36 -13.93
C THR A 70 1.58 6.22 -13.14
N ARG A 71 1.82 6.13 -11.82
CA ARG A 71 1.36 5.00 -10.99
C ARG A 71 0.18 5.36 -10.11
N LEU A 72 -0.04 6.67 -9.90
CA LEU A 72 -1.12 7.23 -9.09
C LEU A 72 -1.92 8.30 -9.87
N ASN A 73 -1.83 8.33 -11.21
CA ASN A 73 -2.47 9.36 -12.04
C ASN A 73 -3.98 9.15 -12.26
N THR A 74 -4.52 8.01 -11.88
CA THR A 74 -5.94 7.69 -11.97
C THR A 74 -6.54 7.52 -10.60
N ALA A 75 -7.82 7.86 -10.44
CA ALA A 75 -8.59 7.54 -9.25
C ALA A 75 -8.71 6.02 -9.05
N GLY A 76 -9.01 5.61 -7.83
CA GLY A 76 -9.09 4.21 -7.45
C GLY A 76 -9.74 4.06 -6.09
N TRP A 77 -9.45 2.95 -5.41
CA TRP A 77 -9.98 2.63 -4.10
C TRP A 77 -8.91 1.99 -3.22
N TRP A 78 -8.94 2.30 -1.93
CA TRP A 78 -8.22 1.56 -0.90
C TRP A 78 -9.04 0.34 -0.51
N THR A 79 -8.40 -0.83 -0.47
CA THR A 79 -9.10 -2.09 -0.17
C THR A 79 -8.44 -2.87 0.95
N ALA A 80 -9.23 -3.34 1.91
CA ALA A 80 -8.76 -4.19 3.01
C ALA A 80 -8.87 -5.69 2.72
N ARG A 81 -9.40 -6.08 1.55
CA ARG A 81 -9.56 -7.49 1.16
C ARG A 81 -8.29 -8.30 1.36
N TYR A 82 -7.15 -7.68 1.07
CA TYR A 82 -5.83 -8.26 1.28
C TYR A 82 -4.88 -7.21 1.84
N ILE A 83 -4.72 -7.17 3.16
CA ILE A 83 -3.57 -6.49 3.76
C ILE A 83 -2.34 -7.36 3.50
N HIS A 84 -1.31 -6.78 2.88
CA HIS A 84 -0.11 -7.50 2.47
C HIS A 84 1.02 -7.30 3.48
N PRO A 85 1.61 -8.37 4.04
CA PRO A 85 2.89 -8.27 4.72
C PRO A 85 3.98 -8.05 3.66
N VAL A 86 4.57 -6.86 3.62
CA VAL A 86 5.61 -6.47 2.67
C VAL A 86 6.97 -6.51 3.37
N TYR A 87 7.98 -7.13 2.73
CA TYR A 87 9.30 -7.30 3.33
C TYR A 87 10.06 -5.97 3.46
N LYS A 88 10.54 -5.67 4.67
CA LYS A 88 11.38 -4.50 4.94
C LYS A 88 12.71 -4.53 4.18
N ALA A 89 13.32 -5.71 4.09
CA ALA A 89 14.62 -5.93 3.43
C ALA A 89 14.66 -5.59 1.93
N VAL A 90 13.51 -5.33 1.29
CA VAL A 90 13.44 -4.86 -0.10
C VAL A 90 12.71 -3.53 -0.23
N THR A 91 12.34 -2.88 0.88
CA THR A 91 11.66 -1.59 0.87
C THR A 91 12.57 -0.52 0.29
N GLY A 92 12.05 0.28 -0.64
CA GLY A 92 12.83 1.25 -1.41
C GLY A 92 13.62 0.66 -2.58
N HIS A 93 13.66 -0.67 -2.76
CA HIS A 93 14.41 -1.28 -3.86
C HIS A 93 13.70 -1.13 -5.19
N ALA A 94 14.44 -0.63 -6.18
CA ALA A 94 14.01 -0.59 -7.58
C ALA A 94 13.60 -2.00 -8.07
N GLY A 95 12.48 -2.07 -8.79
CA GLY A 95 11.91 -3.29 -9.34
C GLY A 95 11.22 -4.20 -8.32
N LYS A 96 11.15 -3.84 -7.03
CA LYS A 96 10.50 -4.68 -5.99
C LYS A 96 9.52 -3.90 -5.11
N CYS A 97 9.97 -2.81 -4.51
CA CYS A 97 9.18 -2.01 -3.57
C CYS A 97 9.64 -0.55 -3.67
N GLU A 98 9.40 0.06 -4.82
CA GLU A 98 9.87 1.41 -5.13
C GLU A 98 9.07 2.44 -4.35
N TYR A 99 9.75 3.38 -3.70
CA TYR A 99 9.08 4.51 -3.05
C TYR A 99 8.43 5.41 -4.10
N LEU A 100 7.13 5.66 -3.97
CA LEU A 100 6.39 6.56 -4.83
C LEU A 100 6.22 7.94 -4.21
N GLY A 101 6.20 8.04 -2.88
CA GLY A 101 6.00 9.28 -2.14
C GLY A 101 5.07 9.08 -0.95
N GLN A 102 4.71 10.18 -0.30
CA GLN A 102 3.89 10.18 0.91
C GLN A 102 2.45 10.56 0.59
N LEU A 103 1.48 9.86 1.18
CA LEU A 103 0.07 10.21 1.04
C LEU A 103 -0.25 11.60 1.65
N PRO A 104 -1.07 12.42 0.97
CA PRO A 104 -1.73 13.57 1.55
C PRO A 104 -2.56 13.21 2.78
N LYS A 105 -2.70 14.14 3.73
CA LYS A 105 -3.36 13.89 5.02
C LYS A 105 -4.81 13.37 4.89
N ASP A 106 -5.53 13.85 3.89
CA ASP A 106 -6.89 13.40 3.59
C ASP A 106 -6.89 11.94 3.11
N GLU A 107 -6.00 11.59 2.18
CA GLU A 107 -5.85 10.20 1.70
C GLU A 107 -5.33 9.24 2.78
N VAL A 108 -4.42 9.70 3.66
CA VAL A 108 -3.99 8.94 4.84
C VAL A 108 -5.18 8.60 5.73
N THR A 109 -6.12 9.53 5.91
CA THR A 109 -7.29 9.33 6.76
C THR A 109 -8.19 8.25 6.18
N VAL A 110 -8.47 8.31 4.87
CA VAL A 110 -9.27 7.30 4.17
C VAL A 110 -8.59 5.92 4.20
N ALA A 111 -7.30 5.85 3.86
CA ALA A 111 -6.56 4.59 3.88
C ALA A 111 -6.55 3.97 5.28
N ARG A 112 -6.38 4.78 6.32
CA ARG A 112 -6.41 4.35 7.72
C ARG A 112 -7.79 3.82 8.12
N GLU A 113 -8.86 4.43 7.65
CA GLU A 113 -10.24 3.99 7.91
C GLU A 113 -10.46 2.58 7.35
N VAL A 114 -10.11 2.35 6.08
CA VAL A 114 -10.17 1.02 5.44
C VAL A 114 -9.33 0.01 6.22
N TYR A 115 -8.10 0.37 6.58
CA TYR A 115 -7.20 -0.52 7.33
C TYR A 115 -7.77 -0.91 8.69
N ARG A 116 -8.38 0.04 9.40
CA ARG A 116 -9.00 -0.20 10.72
C ARG A 116 -10.27 -1.02 10.61
N GLY A 117 -11.10 -0.80 9.60
CA GLY A 117 -12.34 -1.59 9.39
C GLY A 117 -12.07 -3.09 9.41
N ARG A 118 -10.96 -3.53 8.82
CA ARG A 118 -10.54 -4.93 8.82
C ARG A 118 -10.23 -5.51 10.21
N LEU A 119 -9.70 -4.68 11.11
CA LEU A 119 -9.34 -5.11 12.46
C LEU A 119 -10.57 -5.33 13.36
N TYR A 120 -11.72 -4.74 13.00
CA TYR A 120 -12.98 -4.92 13.72
C TYR A 120 -13.82 -6.09 13.20
N ASP A 121 -13.54 -6.57 11.98
CA ASP A 121 -14.16 -7.76 11.38
C ASP A 121 -13.38 -9.07 11.67
N SER A 122 -12.34 -9.02 12.53
CA SER A 122 -11.44 -10.14 12.87
C SER A 122 -11.67 -10.65 14.29
#